data_AF-F0P2F8-F1
#
_entry.id   AF-F0P2F8-F1
#
_cell.length_a   1.000
_cell.length_b   1.000
_cell.length_c   1.000
_cell.angle_alpha   90.00
_cell.angle_beta   90.00
_cell.angle_gamma   90.00
#
_symmetry.space_group_name_H-M   'P 1'
#
loop_
_entity.id
_entity.type
_entity.pdbx_description
1 polymer ?
#
loop_
_entity_poly.entity_id
_entity_poly.type
_entity_poly.pdbx_seq_one_letter_code
_entity_poly.pdbx_strand_id
1 'polypeptide(L)'
;MTHKFWGTIKEDDWAEFTSDITFSHPFFNEQNIEIFLGDEDGEEIEDFPTEQQLTEFAETYQMFIEDIESKLQSIQNKAFERYLELYAHFYENPDKSGKPALNIDSVEKHNDAIKDMTALRVSGGKILRLSIRYLLDTEHGLEFKFVDNQLVKMGGIAET
;
A
#
# COMPACT_ATOMS: atom_id res chain seq x y z
N MET A 1 14.79 16.73 -10.82
CA MET A 1 14.35 16.56 -12.24
C MET A 1 12.91 17.04 -12.39
N THR A 2 12.39 17.32 -13.59
CA THR A 2 10.96 17.62 -13.80
C THR A 2 10.35 16.71 -14.84
N HIS A 3 9.14 16.22 -14.60
CA HIS A 3 8.36 15.38 -15.50
C HIS A 3 6.96 15.95 -15.71
N LYS A 4 6.38 15.75 -16.90
CA LYS A 4 5.10 16.36 -17.29
C LYS A 4 3.93 15.95 -16.38
N PHE A 5 3.92 14.70 -15.93
CA PHE A 5 2.89 14.19 -15.02
C PHE A 5 3.25 14.49 -13.56
N TRP A 6 4.36 13.92 -13.08
CA TRP A 6 4.82 13.96 -11.69
C TRP A 6 5.27 15.33 -11.17
N GLY A 7 5.50 16.31 -12.05
CA GLY A 7 6.06 17.60 -11.64
C GLY A 7 7.53 17.46 -11.24
N THR A 8 7.93 18.08 -10.13
CA THR A 8 9.31 18.04 -9.63
C THR A 8 9.58 16.71 -8.96
N ILE A 9 10.55 15.96 -9.46
CA ILE A 9 11.08 14.77 -8.79
C ILE A 9 12.16 15.21 -7.80
N LYS A 10 11.99 14.80 -6.55
CA LYS A 10 12.88 15.08 -5.43
C LYS A 10 13.40 13.77 -4.89
N GLU A 11 14.62 13.80 -4.39
CA GLU A 11 15.16 12.77 -3.52
C GLU A 11 14.77 13.15 -2.09
N ASP A 12 14.33 12.18 -1.30
CA ASP A 12 14.02 12.37 0.12
C ASP A 12 15.22 12.03 1.02
N ASP A 13 15.03 12.06 2.33
CA ASP A 13 16.09 11.83 3.30
C ASP A 13 16.57 10.35 3.35
N TRP A 14 15.89 9.44 2.65
CA TRP A 14 16.17 8.00 2.61
C TRP A 14 16.67 7.53 1.24
N ALA A 15 17.11 8.47 0.38
CA ALA A 15 17.50 8.21 -1.01
C ALA A 15 16.36 7.62 -1.86
N GLU A 16 15.11 7.94 -1.52
CA GLU A 16 13.94 7.57 -2.29
C GLU A 16 13.51 8.74 -3.17
N PHE A 17 12.90 8.43 -4.32
CA PHE A 17 12.41 9.48 -5.22
C PHE A 17 10.92 9.70 -5.03
N THR A 18 10.53 10.93 -4.70
CA THR A 18 9.15 11.36 -4.59
C THR A 18 8.84 12.46 -5.60
N SER A 19 7.57 12.87 -5.66
CA SER A 19 7.12 13.89 -6.61
C SER A 19 6.18 14.91 -5.98
N ASP A 20 5.78 15.92 -6.75
CA ASP A 20 4.77 16.89 -6.31
C ASP A 20 3.35 16.29 -6.28
N ILE A 21 3.14 15.12 -6.92
CA ILE A 21 1.87 14.39 -6.84
C ILE A 21 1.84 13.56 -5.55
N THR A 22 0.73 13.70 -4.83
CA THR A 22 0.39 12.89 -3.66
C THR A 22 -0.90 12.11 -3.91
N PHE A 23 -1.11 11.07 -3.10
CA PHE A 23 -2.32 10.26 -3.11
C PHE A 23 -3.26 10.64 -1.97
N SER A 24 -4.57 10.67 -2.26
CA SER A 24 -5.61 10.92 -1.27
C SER A 24 -6.84 10.09 -1.60
N HIS A 25 -7.44 9.47 -0.59
CA HIS A 25 -8.71 8.77 -0.74
C HIS A 25 -9.51 8.82 0.57
N PRO A 26 -10.85 9.01 0.54
CA PRO A 26 -11.68 9.09 1.75
C PRO A 26 -11.68 7.85 2.64
N PHE A 27 -11.22 6.71 2.11
CA PHE A 27 -11.11 5.47 2.89
C PHE A 27 -9.99 5.52 3.93
N PHE A 28 -8.87 6.19 3.61
CA PHE A 28 -7.71 6.26 4.47
C PHE A 28 -7.78 7.47 5.40
N ASN A 29 -7.15 7.35 6.57
CA ASN A 29 -7.12 8.42 7.57
C ASN A 29 -6.18 9.57 7.13
N GLU A 30 -5.01 9.19 6.63
CA GLU A 30 -4.00 10.10 6.06
C GLU A 30 -4.43 10.58 4.67
N GLN A 31 -4.14 11.85 4.37
CA GLN A 31 -4.39 12.46 3.06
C GLN A 31 -3.10 13.13 2.58
N ASN A 32 -2.96 13.27 1.27
CA ASN A 32 -1.73 13.74 0.62
C ASN A 32 -0.53 12.84 0.94
N ILE A 33 -0.74 11.52 0.90
CA ILE A 33 0.30 10.52 1.11
C ILE A 33 1.31 10.60 -0.04
N GLU A 34 2.60 10.62 0.28
CA GLU A 34 3.67 10.67 -0.71
C GLU A 34 3.70 9.41 -1.58
N ILE A 35 4.04 9.61 -2.86
CA ILE A 35 4.18 8.52 -3.83
C ILE A 35 5.67 8.35 -4.12
N PHE A 36 6.19 7.18 -3.79
CA PHE A 36 7.56 6.77 -4.06
C PHE A 36 7.69 6.22 -5.49
N LEU A 37 8.76 6.61 -6.18
CA LEU A 37 9.02 6.31 -7.57
C LEU A 37 10.32 5.50 -7.70
N GLY A 38 10.19 4.26 -8.18
CA GLY A 38 11.30 3.32 -8.28
C GLY A 38 11.15 2.13 -7.35
N ASP A 39 11.90 1.07 -7.63
CA ASP A 39 11.88 -0.16 -6.84
C ASP A 39 13.00 -0.16 -5.82
N GLU A 40 12.66 -0.57 -4.60
CA GLU A 40 13.61 -0.86 -3.55
C GLU A 40 13.68 -2.39 -3.43
N ASP A 41 14.37 -3.04 -4.38
CA ASP A 41 14.60 -4.50 -4.36
C ASP A 41 15.74 -4.85 -3.38
N GLY A 42 15.76 -4.19 -2.21
CA GLY A 42 16.78 -4.36 -1.17
C GLY A 42 18.14 -3.72 -1.45
N GLU A 43 18.27 -2.98 -2.55
CA GLU A 43 19.42 -2.13 -2.88
C GLU A 43 18.97 -0.66 -2.90
N GLU A 44 19.85 0.25 -2.45
CA GLU A 44 19.59 1.69 -2.47
C GLU A 44 19.35 2.16 -3.91
N ILE A 45 18.34 3.03 -4.11
CA ILE A 45 18.09 3.61 -5.43
C ILE A 45 19.08 4.76 -5.64
N GLU A 46 20.25 4.45 -6.18
CA GLU A 46 21.32 5.43 -6.34
C GLU A 46 21.07 6.46 -7.47
N ASP A 47 20.28 6.08 -8.48
CA ASP A 47 20.06 6.88 -9.68
C ASP A 47 18.62 7.39 -9.81
N PHE A 48 18.49 8.66 -10.19
CA PHE A 48 17.20 9.24 -10.56
C PHE A 48 16.52 8.41 -11.68
N PRO A 49 15.20 8.14 -11.58
CA PRO A 49 14.47 7.49 -12.65
C PRO A 49 14.57 8.28 -13.96
N THR A 50 14.80 7.56 -15.06
CA THR A 50 14.83 8.15 -16.40
C THR A 50 13.44 8.68 -16.80
N GLU A 51 13.39 9.58 -17.79
CA GLU A 51 12.12 10.12 -18.30
C GLU A 51 11.17 9.02 -18.82
N GLN A 52 11.74 7.96 -19.42
CA GLN A 52 10.98 6.80 -19.86
C GLN A 52 10.37 6.03 -18.68
N GLN A 53 11.14 5.78 -17.61
CA GLN A 53 10.62 5.12 -16.40
C GLN A 53 9.54 5.97 -15.73
N LEU A 54 9.75 7.29 -15.62
CA LEU A 54 8.73 8.20 -15.07
C LEU A 54 7.43 8.19 -15.87
N THR A 55 7.51 8.05 -17.19
CA THR A 55 6.34 7.88 -18.06
C THR A 55 5.63 6.55 -17.78
N GLU A 56 6.37 5.45 -17.68
CA GLU A 56 5.81 4.13 -17.32
C GLU A 56 5.15 4.14 -15.93
N PHE A 57 5.78 4.79 -14.94
CA PHE A 57 5.23 4.93 -13.60
C PHE A 57 3.93 5.73 -13.63
N ALA A 58 3.87 6.81 -14.43
CA ALA A 58 2.67 7.61 -14.59
C ALA A 58 1.52 6.77 -15.17
N GLU A 59 1.77 5.99 -16.22
CA GLU A 59 0.77 5.09 -16.81
C GLU A 59 0.28 4.05 -15.79
N THR A 60 1.20 3.48 -15.00
CA THR A 60 0.89 2.49 -13.95
C THR A 60 -0.01 3.09 -12.87
N TYR A 61 0.35 4.27 -12.37
CA TYR A 61 -0.45 4.98 -11.38
C TYR A 61 -1.82 5.39 -11.92
N GLN A 62 -1.90 5.89 -13.15
CA GLN A 62 -3.16 6.26 -13.78
C GLN A 62 -4.11 5.07 -13.90
N MET A 63 -3.62 3.91 -14.35
CA MET A 63 -4.43 2.68 -14.40
C MET A 63 -4.96 2.27 -13.02
N PHE A 64 -4.15 2.44 -11.97
CA PHE A 64 -4.57 2.14 -10.59
C PHE A 64 -5.67 3.09 -10.12
N ILE A 65 -5.52 4.40 -10.36
CA ILE A 65 -6.49 5.42 -9.92
C ILE A 65 -7.80 5.35 -10.70
N GLU A 66 -7.77 5.02 -12.00
CA GLU A 66 -8.97 4.85 -12.82
C GLU A 66 -9.90 3.73 -12.30
N ASP A 67 -9.36 2.76 -11.55
CA ASP A 67 -10.08 1.61 -11.01
C ASP A 67 -9.97 1.51 -9.47
N ILE A 68 -9.71 2.64 -8.79
CA ILE A 68 -9.35 2.67 -7.36
C ILE A 68 -10.39 2.00 -6.46
N GLU A 69 -11.69 2.19 -6.73
CA GLU A 69 -12.77 1.59 -5.93
C GLU A 69 -12.74 0.06 -6.00
N SER A 70 -12.42 -0.52 -7.17
CA SER A 70 -12.26 -1.96 -7.32
C SER A 70 -11.01 -2.46 -6.61
N LYS A 71 -9.90 -1.70 -6.65
CA LYS A 71 -8.67 -2.05 -5.92
C LYS A 71 -8.88 -1.99 -4.42
N LEU A 72 -9.60 -1.00 -3.92
CA LEU A 72 -9.96 -0.90 -2.51
C LEU A 72 -10.83 -2.07 -2.06
N GLN A 73 -11.85 -2.45 -2.83
CA GLN A 73 -12.63 -3.66 -2.53
C GLN A 73 -11.74 -4.91 -2.47
N SER A 74 -10.77 -5.03 -3.39
CA SER A 74 -9.83 -6.15 -3.40
C SER A 74 -8.92 -6.15 -2.16
N ILE A 75 -8.41 -4.98 -1.76
CA ILE A 75 -7.61 -4.78 -0.54
C ILE A 75 -8.41 -5.18 0.69
N GLN A 76 -9.62 -4.64 0.85
CA GLN A 76 -10.51 -4.89 1.99
C GLN A 76 -10.83 -6.39 2.13
N ASN A 77 -11.22 -7.04 1.03
CA ASN A 77 -11.53 -8.47 1.03
C ASN A 77 -10.28 -9.31 1.38
N LYS A 78 -9.14 -9.04 0.75
CA LYS A 78 -7.91 -9.82 1.00
C LYS A 78 -7.35 -9.61 2.40
N ALA A 79 -7.42 -8.39 2.94
CA ALA A 79 -7.01 -8.11 4.30
C ALA A 79 -7.90 -8.84 5.32
N PHE A 80 -9.22 -8.86 5.09
CA PHE A 80 -10.15 -9.60 5.95
C PHE A 80 -9.96 -11.11 5.87
N GLU A 81 -9.69 -11.68 4.68
CA GLU A 81 -9.32 -13.09 4.53
C GLU A 81 -8.10 -13.43 5.40
N ARG A 82 -7.02 -12.64 5.33
CA ARG A 82 -5.82 -12.84 6.17
C ARG A 82 -6.12 -12.67 7.66
N TYR A 83 -6.98 -11.73 8.02
CA TYR A 83 -7.46 -11.59 9.40
C TYR A 83 -8.07 -12.89 9.92
N LEU A 84 -9.01 -13.47 9.16
CA LEU A 84 -9.66 -14.72 9.52
C LEU A 84 -8.66 -15.88 9.66
N GLU A 85 -7.72 -15.98 8.72
CA GLU A 85 -6.74 -17.06 8.69
C GLU A 85 -5.73 -16.98 9.84
N LEU A 86 -5.19 -15.79 10.12
CA LEU A 86 -4.01 -15.65 10.99
C LEU A 86 -4.32 -15.05 12.36
N TYR A 87 -5.36 -14.24 12.51
CA TYR A 87 -5.53 -13.38 13.69
C TYR A 87 -6.84 -13.61 14.44
N ALA A 88 -7.93 -13.98 13.76
CA ALA A 88 -9.25 -14.15 14.36
C ALA A 88 -9.23 -15.16 15.51
N HIS A 89 -8.50 -16.26 15.37
CA HIS A 89 -8.39 -17.29 16.40
C HIS A 89 -7.79 -16.80 17.73
N PHE A 90 -7.05 -15.69 17.70
CA PHE A 90 -6.47 -15.02 18.86
C PHE A 90 -7.39 -13.88 19.34
N TYR A 91 -7.74 -12.93 18.47
CA TYR A 91 -8.51 -11.75 18.86
C TYR A 91 -9.98 -12.01 19.19
N GLU A 92 -10.59 -13.04 18.62
CA GLU A 92 -11.97 -13.43 18.91
C GLU A 92 -12.10 -14.42 20.07
N ASN A 93 -10.98 -14.79 20.69
CA ASN A 93 -10.95 -15.66 21.86
C ASN A 93 -10.43 -14.89 23.09
N PRO A 94 -11.32 -14.51 24.02
CA PRO A 94 -10.93 -13.76 25.22
C PRO A 94 -9.89 -14.45 26.10
N ASP A 95 -9.89 -15.79 26.14
CA ASP A 95 -8.94 -16.56 26.94
C ASP A 95 -7.51 -16.48 26.36
N LYS A 96 -7.39 -16.25 25.03
CA LYS A 96 -6.09 -16.08 24.36
C LYS A 96 -5.62 -14.63 24.36
N SER A 97 -6.51 -13.69 24.03
CA SER A 97 -6.15 -12.28 23.91
C SER A 97 -6.07 -11.55 25.24
N GLY A 98 -6.69 -12.09 26.30
CA GLY A 98 -6.86 -11.41 27.59
C GLY A 98 -7.78 -10.19 27.51
N LYS A 99 -8.52 -10.02 26.40
CA LYS A 99 -9.43 -8.90 26.13
C LYS A 99 -10.77 -9.43 25.61
N PRO A 100 -11.86 -8.64 25.68
CA PRO A 100 -13.10 -8.99 25.01
C PRO A 100 -12.86 -9.25 23.50
N ALA A 101 -13.62 -10.18 22.94
CA ALA A 101 -13.62 -10.46 21.50
C ALA A 101 -13.91 -9.18 20.71
N LEU A 102 -13.19 -8.96 19.60
CA LEU A 102 -13.37 -7.77 18.77
C LEU A 102 -14.67 -7.84 17.95
N ASN A 103 -15.21 -9.04 17.74
CA ASN A 103 -16.39 -9.34 16.94
C ASN A 103 -16.28 -8.86 15.49
N ILE A 104 -15.08 -9.01 14.91
CA ILE A 104 -14.81 -8.68 13.51
C ILE A 104 -15.26 -9.87 12.64
N ASP A 105 -16.52 -9.85 12.23
CA ASP A 105 -17.18 -10.92 11.46
C ASP A 105 -17.53 -10.51 10.01
N SER A 106 -17.14 -9.31 9.59
CA SER A 106 -17.35 -8.79 8.25
C SER A 106 -16.20 -7.90 7.79
N VAL A 107 -16.11 -7.70 6.48
CA VAL A 107 -15.14 -6.80 5.84
C VAL A 107 -15.28 -5.38 6.39
N GLU A 108 -16.51 -4.89 6.54
CA GLU A 108 -16.79 -3.53 7.01
C GLU A 108 -16.31 -3.31 8.44
N LYS A 109 -16.45 -4.30 9.33
CA LYS A 109 -15.93 -4.23 10.69
C LYS A 109 -14.40 -4.31 10.75
N HIS A 110 -13.79 -4.96 9.76
CA HIS A 110 -12.34 -5.07 9.65
C HIS A 110 -11.69 -3.79 9.12
N ASN A 111 -12.40 -3.03 8.30
CA ASN A 111 -11.88 -1.84 7.61
C ASN A 111 -11.17 -0.85 8.53
N ASP A 112 -11.65 -0.64 9.77
CA ASP A 112 -11.00 0.27 10.73
C ASP A 112 -9.54 -0.11 11.04
N ALA A 113 -9.18 -1.39 10.90
CA ALA A 113 -7.82 -1.87 11.12
C ALA A 113 -6.84 -1.54 9.99
N ILE A 114 -7.32 -1.13 8.81
CA ILE A 114 -6.53 -0.97 7.58
C ILE A 114 -6.63 0.43 6.95
N LYS A 115 -7.04 1.44 7.73
CA LYS A 115 -7.17 2.84 7.22
C LYS A 115 -5.86 3.64 7.28
N ASP A 116 -4.83 3.12 7.94
CA ASP A 116 -3.56 3.81 8.15
C ASP A 116 -2.56 3.42 7.05
N MET A 117 -2.81 3.91 5.84
CA MET A 117 -1.87 3.75 4.72
C MET A 117 -0.59 4.56 4.99
N THR A 118 0.56 3.92 4.83
CA THR A 118 1.87 4.51 5.14
C THR A 118 2.67 4.85 3.89
N ALA A 119 2.46 4.13 2.79
CA ALA A 119 3.20 4.36 1.55
C ALA A 119 2.42 3.90 0.33
N LEU A 120 2.64 4.60 -0.78
CA LEU A 120 2.31 4.14 -2.13
C LEU A 120 3.59 4.20 -2.96
N ARG A 121 4.01 3.07 -3.52
CA ARG A 121 5.21 2.98 -4.37
C ARG A 121 4.81 2.54 -5.77
N VAL A 122 5.41 3.15 -6.79
CA VAL A 122 5.27 2.76 -8.18
C VAL A 122 6.65 2.48 -8.75
N SER A 123 6.85 1.32 -9.35
CA SER A 123 8.12 0.89 -9.92
C SER A 123 7.95 0.26 -11.31
N GLY A 124 9.07 -0.11 -11.93
CA GLY A 124 9.09 -0.65 -13.30
C GLY A 124 8.37 -1.98 -13.39
N GLY A 125 7.97 -2.37 -14.60
CA GLY A 125 7.21 -3.60 -14.83
C GLY A 125 5.74 -3.48 -14.43
N LYS A 126 5.21 -2.24 -14.45
CA LYS A 126 3.84 -1.91 -14.04
C LYS A 126 3.49 -2.37 -12.62
N ILE A 127 4.43 -2.16 -11.69
CA ILE A 127 4.30 -2.58 -10.31
C ILE A 127 3.83 -1.39 -9.47
N LEU A 128 2.85 -1.63 -8.61
CA LEU A 128 2.43 -0.71 -7.57
C LEU A 128 2.33 -1.46 -6.24
N ARG A 129 2.91 -0.90 -5.18
CA ARG A 129 2.83 -1.43 -3.82
C ARG A 129 2.14 -0.43 -2.92
N LEU A 130 1.17 -0.90 -2.14
CA LEU A 130 0.46 -0.11 -1.14
C LEU A 130 0.71 -0.73 0.22
N SER A 131 1.26 0.05 1.15
CA SER A 131 1.62 -0.41 2.49
C SER A 131 0.73 0.24 3.54
N ILE A 132 0.33 -0.55 4.53
CA ILE A 132 -0.61 -0.18 5.59
C ILE A 132 -0.01 -0.55 6.94
N ARG A 133 -0.04 0.40 7.88
CA ARG A 133 0.14 0.09 9.29
C ARG A 133 -1.09 -0.65 9.77
N TYR A 134 -0.94 -1.94 10.03
CA TYR A 134 -2.08 -2.79 10.38
C TYR A 134 -2.32 -2.79 11.89
N LEU A 135 -3.49 -2.32 12.33
CA LEU A 135 -3.79 -2.17 13.77
C LEU A 135 -3.78 -3.50 14.54
N LEU A 136 -3.97 -4.62 13.85
CA LEU A 136 -3.99 -5.96 14.43
C LEU A 136 -2.66 -6.71 14.28
N ASP A 137 -1.68 -6.12 13.58
CA ASP A 137 -0.28 -6.58 13.52
C ASP A 137 0.63 -5.37 13.28
N THR A 138 0.91 -4.66 14.36
CA THR A 138 1.68 -3.42 14.30
C THR A 138 3.17 -3.64 14.03
N GLU A 139 3.64 -4.87 14.12
CA GLU A 139 5.04 -5.24 13.87
C GLU A 139 5.30 -5.41 12.36
N HIS A 140 4.40 -6.08 11.65
CA HIS A 140 4.63 -6.47 10.25
C HIS A 140 3.84 -5.64 9.23
N GLY A 141 2.74 -4.99 9.65
CA GLY A 141 1.87 -4.25 8.74
C GLY A 141 1.23 -5.13 7.66
N LEU A 142 0.73 -4.51 6.61
CA LEU A 142 0.25 -5.18 5.40
C LEU A 142 0.78 -4.47 4.16
N GLU A 143 1.16 -5.24 3.15
CA GLU A 143 1.55 -4.73 1.84
C GLU A 143 0.79 -5.46 0.74
N PHE A 144 0.31 -4.70 -0.24
CA PHE A 144 -0.45 -5.17 -1.38
C PHE A 144 0.31 -4.85 -2.66
N LYS A 145 0.69 -5.89 -3.39
CA LYS A 145 1.43 -5.78 -4.65
C LYS A 145 0.50 -5.97 -5.83
N PHE A 146 0.43 -4.95 -6.65
CA PHE A 146 -0.27 -4.93 -7.92
C PHE A 146 0.73 -5.03 -9.06
N VAL A 147 0.44 -5.89 -10.04
CA VAL A 147 1.17 -5.99 -11.30
C VAL A 147 0.16 -5.87 -12.42
N ASP A 148 0.38 -4.94 -13.35
CA ASP A 148 -0.56 -4.66 -14.45
C ASP A 148 -2.00 -4.44 -13.92
N ASN A 149 -2.10 -3.66 -12.82
CA ASN A 149 -3.35 -3.32 -12.14
C ASN A 149 -4.13 -4.51 -11.53
N GLN A 150 -3.49 -5.68 -11.37
CA GLN A 150 -4.06 -6.85 -10.69
C GLN A 150 -3.35 -7.11 -9.36
N LEU A 151 -4.11 -7.34 -8.29
CA LEU A 151 -3.54 -7.74 -6.99
C LEU A 151 -2.96 -9.15 -7.10
N VAL A 152 -1.64 -9.27 -7.12
CA VAL A 152 -0.94 -10.56 -7.30
C VAL A 152 -0.44 -11.14 -5.99
N LYS A 153 -0.19 -10.31 -4.98
CA LYS A 153 0.33 -10.75 -3.69
C LYS A 153 -0.04 -9.80 -2.56
N MET A 154 -0.20 -10.37 -1.37
CA MET A 154 -0.37 -9.63 -0.12
C MET A 154 0.39 -10.36 1.00
N GLY A 155 1.06 -9.59 1.86
CA GLY A 155 1.89 -10.09 2.96
C GLY A 155 2.16 -9.00 3.99
N GLY A 156 3.13 -9.25 4.88
CA GLY A 156 3.75 -8.16 5.65
C GLY A 156 4.52 -7.21 4.73
N ILE A 157 4.86 -6.04 5.25
CA ILE A 157 5.70 -5.07 4.52
C ILE A 157 7.04 -5.71 4.17
N ALA A 158 7.49 -5.52 2.93
CA ALA A 158 8.69 -6.14 2.35
C ALA A 158 8.62 -7.68 2.15
N GLU A 159 7.47 -8.32 2.34
CA GLU A 159 7.30 -9.75 2.04
C GLU A 159 6.75 -10.01 0.61
N THR A 160 6.50 -8.97 -0.21
CA THR A 160 5.72 -9.06 -1.46
C THR A 160 6.49 -8.99 -2.79
#